data_AF-A0AA43DBR6-F1
#
_entry.id   AF-A0AA43DBR6-F1
#
_cell.length_a   1.000
_cell.length_b   1.000
_cell.length_c   1.000
_cell.angle_alpha   90.00
_cell.angle_beta   90.00
_cell.angle_gamma   90.00
#
_symmetry.space_group_name_H-M   'P 1'
#
loop_
_entity.id
_entity.type
_entity.pdbx_description
1 polymer ?
#
loop_
_entity_poly.entity_id
_entity_poly.type
_entity_poly.pdbx_seq_one_letter_code
_entity_poly.pdbx_strand_id
1 'polypeptide(L)'
;GVKNEMDGHFESLPKANIYLIKKSLRKILRIMNKQIKYSEVKQTELELRIYFCAKIKNAKIHLLPSQVLTNLYNQQLKKIETVLAKLPEDLQYDYQMEIEQLR
;
A
#
# COMPACT_ATOMS: atom_id res chain seq x y z
N GLY A 1 12.72 5.52 9.01
CA GLY A 1 12.40 4.18 8.46
C GLY A 1 11.57 4.31 7.20
N VAL A 2 11.34 3.22 6.48
CA VAL A 2 10.60 3.24 5.19
C VAL A 2 9.22 3.90 5.27
N LYS A 3 8.47 3.72 6.37
CA LYS A 3 7.14 4.34 6.56
C LYS A 3 7.25 5.88 6.52
N ASN A 4 8.26 6.48 7.18
CA ASN A 4 8.50 7.94 7.13
C ASN A 4 8.91 8.44 5.74
N GLU A 5 9.68 7.65 4.98
CA GLU A 5 10.04 7.99 3.60
C GLU A 5 8.79 7.97 2.70
N MET A 6 7.92 6.97 2.90
CA MET A 6 6.63 6.92 2.22
C MET A 6 5.75 8.11 2.60
N ASP A 7 5.71 8.51 3.88
CA ASP A 7 4.99 9.69 4.35
C ASP A 7 5.41 10.95 3.61
N GLY A 8 6.70 11.27 3.58
CA GLY A 8 7.19 12.44 2.85
C GLY A 8 6.81 12.42 1.37
N HIS A 9 6.77 11.24 0.74
CA HIS A 9 6.29 11.10 -0.62
C HIS A 9 4.77 11.30 -0.76
N PHE A 10 3.96 10.81 0.18
CA PHE A 10 2.52 11.03 0.19
C PHE A 10 2.16 12.50 0.45
N GLU A 11 2.89 13.18 1.33
CA GLU A 11 2.73 14.62 1.60
C GLU A 11 3.05 15.47 0.37
N SER A 12 4.06 15.05 -0.41
CA SER A 12 4.44 15.70 -1.67
C SER A 12 3.51 15.39 -2.86
N LEU A 13 2.37 14.72 -2.63
CA LEU A 13 1.47 14.36 -3.71
C LEU A 13 0.89 15.62 -4.39
N PRO A 14 0.96 15.69 -5.73
CA PRO A 14 0.40 16.81 -6.46
C PRO A 14 -1.12 16.78 -6.37
N LYS A 15 -1.71 17.89 -5.91
CA LYS A 15 -3.16 18.08 -5.86
C LYS A 15 -3.66 18.34 -7.29
N ALA A 16 -4.79 17.74 -7.66
CA ALA A 16 -5.51 17.92 -8.93
C ALA A 16 -4.98 17.26 -10.22
N ASN A 17 -3.74 16.75 -10.29
CA ASN A 17 -3.24 16.10 -11.51
C ASN A 17 -3.14 14.57 -11.39
N ILE A 18 -4.11 13.85 -11.94
CA ILE A 18 -4.17 12.37 -11.93
C ILE A 18 -2.93 11.73 -12.56
N TYR A 19 -2.37 12.31 -13.62
CA TYR A 19 -1.13 11.80 -14.23
C TYR A 19 0.05 11.86 -13.27
N LEU A 20 0.22 12.99 -12.58
CA LEU A 20 1.31 13.15 -11.61
C LEU A 20 1.08 12.31 -10.34
N ILE A 21 -0.16 12.18 -9.86
CA ILE A 21 -0.51 11.26 -8.77
C ILE A 21 -0.13 9.82 -9.14
N LYS A 22 -0.50 9.35 -10.34
CA LYS A 22 -0.10 8.03 -10.85
C LYS A 22 1.42 7.86 -10.87
N LYS A 23 2.17 8.89 -11.26
CA LYS A 23 3.64 8.87 -11.29
C LYS A 23 4.21 8.73 -9.88
N SER A 24 3.73 9.52 -8.93
CA SER A 24 4.18 9.49 -7.54
C SER A 24 3.83 8.17 -6.84
N LEU A 25 2.61 7.65 -7.00
CA LEU A 25 2.21 6.37 -6.42
C LEU A 25 3.06 5.20 -6.92
N ARG A 26 3.42 5.18 -8.21
CA ARG A 26 4.36 4.17 -8.74
C ARG A 26 5.76 4.31 -8.14
N LYS A 27 6.23 5.53 -7.88
CA LYS A 27 7.52 5.75 -7.21
C LYS A 27 7.49 5.20 -5.78
N ILE A 28 6.45 5.54 -5.01
CA ILE A 28 6.26 5.03 -3.64
C ILE A 28 6.20 3.50 -3.64
N LEU A 29 5.43 2.90 -4.55
CA LEU A 29 5.32 1.46 -4.68
C LEU A 29 6.66 0.78 -4.98
N ARG A 30 7.54 1.40 -5.78
CA ARG A 30 8.90 0.89 -6.05
C ARG A 30 9.78 0.91 -4.80
N ILE A 31 9.73 1.99 -4.02
CA ILE A 31 10.48 2.12 -2.77
C ILE A 31 10.00 1.07 -1.77
N MET A 32 8.69 0.96 -1.59
CA MET A 32 8.07 -0.06 -0.74
C MET A 32 8.51 -1.47 -1.16
N ASN A 33 8.42 -1.84 -2.44
CA ASN A 33 8.83 -3.17 -2.91
C ASN A 33 10.33 -3.43 -2.72
N LYS A 34 11.18 -2.41 -2.85
CA LYS A 34 12.63 -2.52 -2.57
C LYS A 34 12.86 -2.87 -1.09
N GLN A 35 12.15 -2.22 -0.18
CA GLN A 35 12.26 -2.46 1.26
C GLN A 35 11.71 -3.84 1.65
N ILE A 36 10.57 -4.23 1.08
CA ILE A 36 10.02 -5.59 1.22
C ILE A 36 11.07 -6.63 0.81
N LYS A 37 11.70 -6.43 -0.36
CA LYS A 37 12.72 -7.35 -0.88
C LYS A 37 13.91 -7.47 0.06
N TYR A 38 14.40 -6.38 0.65
CA TYR A 38 15.53 -6.45 1.60
C TYR A 38 15.15 -7.01 2.96
N SER A 39 13.89 -6.86 3.39
CA SER A 39 13.47 -7.37 4.69
C SER A 39 13.39 -8.90 4.70
N GLU A 40 12.99 -9.53 3.59
CA GLU A 40 12.72 -10.97 3.45
C GLU A 40 11.70 -11.53 4.48
N VAL A 41 11.04 -10.67 5.26
CA VAL A 41 10.07 -11.02 6.30
C VAL A 41 8.64 -10.80 5.78
N LYS A 42 7.79 -11.82 5.89
CA LYS A 42 6.39 -11.77 5.42
C LYS A 42 5.53 -10.78 6.19
N GLN A 43 5.76 -10.65 7.49
CA GLN A 43 5.09 -9.65 8.31
C GLN A 43 5.39 -8.23 7.82
N THR A 44 6.67 -7.91 7.58
CA THR A 44 7.09 -6.62 6.99
C THR A 44 6.46 -6.38 5.62
N GLU A 45 6.37 -7.43 4.79
CA GLU A 45 5.67 -7.35 3.50
C GLU A 45 4.21 -6.93 3.68
N LEU A 46 3.49 -7.58 4.59
CA LEU A 46 2.09 -7.32 4.88
C LEU A 46 1.87 -5.90 5.39
N GLU A 47 2.62 -5.50 6.43
CA GLU A 47 2.51 -4.17 7.04
C GLU A 47 2.75 -3.03 6.04
N LEU A 48 3.77 -3.15 5.19
CA LEU A 48 4.09 -2.10 4.24
C LEU A 48 3.01 -1.94 3.17
N ARG A 49 2.39 -3.05 2.74
CA ARG A 49 1.26 -3.02 1.79
C ARG A 49 0.02 -2.43 2.44
N ILE A 50 -0.33 -2.83 3.66
CA ILE A 50 -1.47 -2.28 4.41
C ILE A 50 -1.28 -0.76 4.56
N TYR A 51 -0.11 -0.35 5.03
CA TYR A 51 0.23 1.05 5.22
C TYR A 51 0.13 1.86 3.91
N PHE A 52 0.63 1.33 2.80
CA PHE A 52 0.52 1.96 1.48
C PHE A 52 -0.96 2.18 1.08
N CYS A 53 -1.80 1.15 1.21
CA CYS A 53 -3.23 1.25 0.90
C CYS A 53 -3.95 2.24 1.81
N ALA A 54 -3.68 2.20 3.11
CA ALA A 54 -4.25 3.13 4.09
C ALA A 54 -3.92 4.59 3.73
N LYS A 55 -2.66 4.85 3.34
CA LYS A 55 -2.25 6.19 2.91
C LYS A 55 -2.94 6.66 1.63
N ILE A 56 -3.20 5.77 0.68
CA ILE A 56 -4.01 6.11 -0.51
C ILE A 56 -5.44 6.52 -0.10
N LYS A 57 -6.12 5.74 0.76
CA LYS A 57 -7.48 6.09 1.25
C LYS A 57 -7.46 7.42 2.01
N ASN A 58 -6.49 7.62 2.90
CA ASN A 58 -6.37 8.84 3.72
C ASN A 58 -6.05 10.09 2.89
N ALA A 59 -5.29 9.95 1.80
CA ALA A 59 -5.03 11.04 0.86
C ALA A 59 -6.25 11.38 -0.02
N LYS A 60 -7.40 10.70 0.15
CA LYS A 60 -8.64 10.89 -0.61
C LYS A 60 -8.42 10.86 -2.12
N ILE A 61 -7.53 9.99 -2.59
CA ILE A 61 -7.22 9.87 -4.01
C ILE A 61 -8.41 9.18 -4.70
N HIS A 62 -9.03 9.86 -5.66
CA HIS A 62 -10.13 9.29 -6.44
C HIS A 62 -9.58 8.21 -7.39
N LEU A 63 -9.76 6.93 -7.01
CA LEU A 63 -9.27 5.78 -7.79
C LEU A 63 -10.15 5.49 -9.01
N LEU A 64 -11.47 5.50 -8.84
CA LEU A 64 -12.48 5.11 -9.83
C LEU A 64 -12.29 5.69 -11.24
N PRO A 65 -12.04 7.01 -11.44
CA PRO A 65 -11.87 7.55 -12.79
C PRO A 65 -10.60 7.05 -13.50
N SER A 66 -9.70 6.34 -12.81
CA SER A 66 -8.49 5.79 -13.40
C SER A 66 -8.37 4.28 -13.18
N GLN A 67 -8.68 3.50 -14.22
CA GLN A 67 -8.51 2.05 -14.22
C GLN A 67 -7.11 1.61 -13.73
N VAL A 68 -6.08 2.38 -14.08
CA VAL A 68 -4.71 2.09 -13.68
C VAL A 68 -4.51 2.24 -12.16
N LEU A 69 -5.11 3.25 -11.53
CA LEU A 69 -5.05 3.44 -10.09
C LEU A 69 -5.88 2.38 -9.35
N THR A 70 -7.08 2.10 -9.86
CA THR A 70 -7.93 1.01 -9.36
C THR A 70 -7.20 -0.34 -9.41
N ASN A 71 -6.59 -0.67 -10.56
CA ASN A 71 -5.83 -1.91 -10.70
C ASN A 71 -4.61 -1.96 -9.78
N LEU A 72 -3.90 -0.85 -9.61
CA LEU A 72 -2.76 -0.76 -8.70
C LEU A 72 -3.18 -1.06 -7.25
N TYR A 73 -4.28 -0.44 -6.80
CA TYR A 73 -4.82 -0.63 -5.46
C TYR A 73 -5.30 -2.08 -5.24
N ASN A 74 -6.13 -2.59 -6.16
CA ASN A 74 -6.64 -3.96 -6.10
C ASN A 74 -5.52 -5.01 -6.13
N GLN A 75 -4.44 -4.75 -6.88
CA GLN A 75 -3.28 -5.64 -6.89
C GLN A 75 -2.57 -5.65 -5.53
N GLN A 76 -2.54 -4.54 -4.78
CA GLN A 76 -2.01 -4.54 -3.42
C GLN A 76 -2.92 -5.31 -2.46
N LEU A 77 -4.24 -5.12 -2.53
CA LEU A 77 -5.20 -5.89 -1.73
C LEU A 77 -5.04 -7.40 -1.96
N LYS A 78 -4.96 -7.84 -3.22
CA LYS A 78 -4.74 -9.26 -3.54
C LYS A 78 -3.43 -9.79 -2.93
N LYS A 79 -2.37 -8.98 -2.92
CA LYS A 79 -1.09 -9.36 -2.31
C LYS A 79 -1.17 -9.41 -0.79
N ILE A 80 -1.89 -8.48 -0.16
CA ILE A 80 -2.19 -8.48 1.28
C ILE A 80 -2.85 -9.81 1.64
N GLU A 81 -3.91 -10.20 0.95
CA GLU A 81 -4.62 -11.48 1.19
C GLU A 81 -3.71 -12.69 0.99
N THR A 82 -2.89 -12.69 -0.07
CA THR A 82 -1.96 -13.79 -0.37
C THR A 82 -0.85 -13.92 0.67
N VAL A 83 -0.39 -12.82 1.27
CA VAL A 83 0.66 -12.82 2.29
C VAL A 83 0.07 -13.16 3.65
N LEU A 84 -1.10 -12.61 3.98
CA LEU A 84 -1.84 -12.92 5.21
C LEU A 84 -2.07 -14.43 5.35
N ALA A 85 -2.54 -15.10 4.30
CA ALA A 85 -2.78 -16.54 4.30
C ALA A 85 -1.52 -17.41 4.53
N LYS A 86 -0.31 -16.82 4.47
CA LYS A 86 0.97 -17.49 4.72
C LYS A 86 1.54 -17.21 6.11
N LEU A 87 0.92 -16.31 6.87
CA LEU A 87 1.32 -16.03 8.24
C LEU A 87 0.68 -17.03 9.22
N PRO A 88 1.27 -17.22 10.40
CA PRO A 88 0.64 -17.86 11.55
C PRO A 88 -0.76 -17.29 11.88
N GLU A 89 -1.64 -18.11 12.44
CA GLU A 89 -3.06 -17.78 12.69
C GLU A 89 -3.26 -16.65 13.71
N ASP A 90 -2.40 -16.59 14.74
CA ASP A 90 -2.35 -15.49 15.70
C ASP A 90 -2.07 -14.15 15.00
N LEU A 91 -1.05 -14.12 14.14
CA LEU A 91 -0.75 -12.92 13.35
C LEU A 91 -1.85 -12.61 12.33
N GLN A 92 -2.51 -13.62 11.75
CA GLN A 92 -3.64 -13.36 10.85
C GLN A 92 -4.76 -12.60 11.54
N TYR A 93 -5.11 -13.01 12.76
CA TYR A 93 -6.14 -12.37 13.58
C TYR A 93 -5.79 -10.90 13.85
N ASP A 94 -4.53 -10.62 14.21
CA ASP A 94 -4.06 -9.27 14.50
C ASP A 94 -4.26 -8.28 13.33
N TYR A 95 -4.05 -8.73 12.09
CA TYR A 95 -4.15 -7.87 10.91
C TYR A 95 -5.56 -7.79 10.30
N GLN A 96 -6.50 -8.62 10.75
CA GLN A 96 -7.85 -8.72 10.16
C GLN A 96 -8.58 -7.37 10.15
N MET A 97 -8.52 -6.63 11.26
CA MET A 97 -9.21 -5.34 11.41
C MET A 97 -8.66 -4.27 10.47
N GLU A 98 -7.33 -4.18 10.33
CA GLU A 98 -6.70 -3.20 9.43
C GLU A 98 -7.06 -3.46 7.97
N ILE A 99 -7.11 -4.74 7.57
CA ILE A 99 -7.43 -5.13 6.19
C ILE A 99 -8.90 -4.85 5.86
N GLU A 100 -9.80 -5.08 6.80
CA GLU A 100 -11.24 -4.80 6.60
C GLU A 100 -11.48 -3.30 6.37
N GLN A 101 -10.73 -2.42 7.04
CA GLN A 101 -10.80 -0.98 6.80
C GLN A 101 -10.30 -0.56 5.40
N LEU A 102 -9.56 -1.41 4.70
CA LEU A 102 -9.04 -1.14 3.36
C LEU A 102 -9.98 -1.54 2.23
N ARG A 103 -10.91 -2.46 2.50
CA ARG A 103 -12.01 -2.81 1.59
C ARG A 103 -12.97 -1.62 1.42
#